data_AF-A0A9X9A5V7-F1
#
_entry.id   AF-A0A9X9A5V7-F1
#
_cell.length_a   1.000
_cell.length_b   1.000
_cell.length_c   1.000
_cell.angle_alpha   90.00
_cell.angle_beta   90.00
_cell.angle_gamma   90.00
#
_symmetry.space_group_name_H-M   'P 1'
#
loop_
_entity.id
_entity.type
_entity.pdbx_description
1 polymer ?
#
loop_
_entity_poly.entity_id
_entity_poly.type
_entity_poly.pdbx_seq_one_letter_code
_entity_poly.pdbx_strand_id
1 'polypeptide(L)'
;MNNNFPYKLLAVSTFLTLTTTTVVSPVAAFASESKIEQTSTEDISLSVNSEKMKKALQDAGVFAKSMNDYSYLLINNPDVNFEGIDIKGYSNLPSQIAQDQKNAREHATKWD
;
A
#
# COMPACT_ATOMS: atom_id res chain seq x y z
N MET A 1 -45.37 5.59 -29.54
CA MET A 1 -44.28 4.61 -29.70
C MET A 1 -43.18 4.97 -28.72
N ASN A 2 -42.90 4.05 -27.79
CA ASN A 2 -41.74 3.92 -26.89
C ASN A 2 -41.02 5.14 -26.29
N ASN A 3 -41.22 5.29 -24.98
CA ASN A 3 -40.23 5.19 -23.89
C ASN A 3 -38.85 5.83 -24.10
N ASN A 4 -38.52 6.81 -23.24
CA ASN A 4 -37.48 6.65 -22.21
C ASN A 4 -37.49 7.83 -21.22
N PHE A 5 -37.88 7.54 -19.98
CA PHE A 5 -37.75 8.41 -18.81
C PHE A 5 -36.28 8.61 -18.41
N PRO A 6 -35.86 9.81 -17.99
CA PRO A 6 -34.87 9.96 -16.95
C PRO A 6 -35.58 10.16 -15.59
N TYR A 7 -35.52 9.10 -14.79
CA TYR A 7 -35.99 8.87 -13.42
C TYR A 7 -35.43 9.84 -12.34
N LYS A 8 -35.41 11.16 -12.55
CA LYS A 8 -34.72 12.08 -11.60
C LYS A 8 -35.50 13.29 -11.07
N LEU A 9 -36.78 13.49 -11.39
CA LEU A 9 -37.43 14.77 -11.03
C LEU A 9 -38.84 14.72 -10.39
N LEU A 10 -39.39 13.55 -10.04
CA LEU A 10 -40.69 13.50 -9.35
C LEU A 10 -40.69 12.49 -8.20
N ALA A 11 -40.15 12.90 -7.07
CA ALA A 11 -40.43 12.29 -5.77
C ALA A 11 -40.36 13.34 -4.66
N VAL A 12 -41.04 14.46 -4.87
CA VAL A 12 -41.46 15.37 -3.80
C VAL A 12 -42.97 15.18 -3.69
N SER A 13 -43.46 15.03 -2.45
CA SER A 13 -44.87 14.86 -2.08
C SER A 13 -45.46 13.45 -2.22
N THR A 14 -45.29 12.65 -1.16
CA THR A 14 -46.45 11.98 -0.58
C THR A 14 -46.49 12.37 0.89
N PHE A 15 -47.43 13.26 1.18
CA PHE A 15 -47.70 13.80 2.49
C PHE A 15 -48.08 12.71 3.49
N LEU A 16 -47.61 12.97 4.70
CA LEU A 16 -47.81 12.26 5.95
C LEU A 16 -49.31 12.08 6.27
N THR A 17 -49.79 10.84 6.33
CA THR A 17 -51.09 10.51 6.94
C THR A 17 -50.86 9.44 8.00
N LEU A 18 -50.65 9.84 9.25
CA LEU A 18 -50.65 8.94 10.41
C LEU A 18 -51.78 9.35 11.33
N THR A 19 -52.86 8.57 11.29
CA THR A 19 -53.99 8.61 12.20
C THR A 19 -53.58 8.16 13.59
N THR A 20 -54.07 8.90 14.58
CA THR A 20 -53.82 8.78 16.01
C THR A 20 -54.11 7.38 16.57
N THR A 21 -53.08 6.62 16.94
CA THR A 21 -53.14 5.69 18.07
C THR A 21 -51.82 5.77 18.84
N THR A 22 -51.96 5.88 20.16
CA THR A 22 -50.91 6.10 21.14
C THR A 22 -49.88 4.97 21.13
N VAL A 23 -48.67 5.23 20.65
CA VAL A 23 -47.44 4.60 21.15
C VAL A 23 -46.26 5.41 20.63
N VAL A 24 -45.51 6.00 21.56
CA VAL A 24 -44.11 6.46 21.47
C VAL A 24 -43.69 7.00 20.10
N SER A 25 -43.56 8.33 20.01
CA SER A 25 -43.05 9.05 18.84
C SER A 25 -41.92 8.27 18.15
N PRO A 26 -42.00 8.00 16.82
CA PRO A 26 -40.88 7.44 16.07
C PRO A 26 -39.61 8.25 16.27
N VAL A 27 -39.72 9.58 16.48
CA VAL A 27 -38.57 10.43 16.80
C VAL A 27 -37.93 10.05 18.14
N ALA A 28 -38.70 9.60 19.13
CA ALA A 28 -38.17 9.12 20.40
C ALA A 28 -37.55 7.71 20.29
N ALA A 29 -38.10 6.84 19.43
CA ALA A 29 -37.52 5.54 19.12
C ALA A 29 -36.23 5.67 18.30
N PHE A 30 -36.23 6.47 17.22
CA PHE A 30 -35.03 6.84 16.45
C PHE A 30 -34.00 7.59 17.29
N ALA A 31 -34.42 8.48 18.19
CA ALA A 31 -33.50 9.16 19.11
C ALA A 31 -32.90 8.19 20.13
N SER A 32 -33.66 7.18 20.58
CA SER A 32 -33.16 6.12 21.46
C SER A 32 -32.27 5.12 20.73
N GLU A 33 -32.54 4.82 19.47
CA GLU A 33 -31.68 4.02 18.58
C GLU A 33 -30.40 4.77 18.21
N SER A 34 -30.44 6.10 18.03
CA SER A 34 -29.23 6.93 17.88
C SER A 34 -28.48 7.12 19.20
N LYS A 35 -29.10 6.72 20.32
CA LYS A 35 -28.49 6.57 21.65
C LYS A 35 -28.03 5.13 21.91
N ILE A 36 -28.11 4.23 20.92
CA ILE A 36 -27.33 3.01 20.93
C ILE A 36 -25.89 3.46 20.81
N GLU A 37 -25.17 3.15 21.88
CA GLU A 37 -23.77 3.46 22.07
C GLU A 37 -23.00 3.37 20.77
N GLN A 38 -22.58 4.53 20.27
CA GLN A 38 -21.43 4.64 19.40
C GLN A 38 -20.15 4.36 20.22
N THR A 39 -20.15 3.26 20.99
CA THR A 39 -18.95 2.59 21.46
C THR A 39 -18.48 1.75 20.29
N SER A 40 -18.05 2.43 19.23
CA SER A 40 -17.21 1.83 18.21
C SER A 40 -15.94 1.40 18.91
N THR A 41 -15.96 0.16 19.38
CA THR A 41 -14.78 -0.61 19.81
C THR A 41 -14.01 -1.10 18.57
N GLU A 42 -14.30 -0.50 17.41
CA GLU A 42 -13.51 -0.48 16.21
C GLU A 42 -13.07 0.96 15.99
N ASP A 43 -11.77 1.14 15.91
CA ASP A 43 -11.06 2.40 15.72
C ASP A 43 -11.55 3.08 14.42
N ILE A 44 -12.59 3.94 14.47
CA ILE A 44 -13.08 4.75 13.33
C ILE A 44 -12.11 5.91 13.05
N SER A 45 -10.82 5.69 13.25
CA SER A 45 -9.78 6.62 12.80
C SER A 45 -9.60 6.44 11.30
N LEU A 46 -10.12 7.40 10.52
CA LEU A 46 -9.74 7.59 9.11
C LEU A 46 -8.27 8.05 8.95
N SER A 47 -7.58 8.31 10.06
CA SER A 47 -6.18 8.72 10.06
C SER A 47 -5.27 7.50 10.08
N VAL A 48 -4.25 7.54 9.22
CA VAL A 48 -3.16 6.55 9.27
C VAL A 48 -2.40 6.73 10.58
N ASN A 49 -2.00 5.62 11.19
CA ASN A 49 -1.15 5.65 12.38
C ASN A 49 0.17 6.38 12.07
N SER A 50 0.26 7.63 12.52
CA SER A 50 1.32 8.58 12.14
C SER A 50 2.71 8.13 12.63
N GLU A 51 2.78 7.56 13.83
CA GLU A 51 3.99 6.98 14.41
C GLU A 51 4.52 5.82 13.54
N LYS A 52 3.64 4.87 13.18
CA LYS A 52 4.01 3.74 12.31
C LYS A 52 4.41 4.22 10.91
N MET A 53 3.70 5.19 10.36
CA MET A 53 4.02 5.77 9.05
C MET A 53 5.37 6.49 9.07
N LYS A 54 5.65 7.29 10.11
CA LYS A 54 6.94 7.97 10.28
C LYS A 54 8.09 6.98 10.35
N LYS A 55 7.94 5.90 11.12
CA LYS A 55 8.95 4.83 11.20
C LYS A 55 9.15 4.15 9.84
N ALA A 56 8.07 3.80 9.15
CA ALA A 56 8.16 3.20 7.81
C ALA A 56 8.92 4.08 6.81
N LEU A 57 8.68 5.41 6.84
CA LEU A 57 9.40 6.36 6.00
C LEU A 57 10.89 6.47 6.38
N GLN A 58 11.22 6.44 7.67
CA GLN A 58 12.62 6.44 8.12
C GLN A 58 13.34 5.17 7.67
N ASP A 59 12.73 4.00 7.86
CA ASP A 59 13.28 2.71 7.45
C ASP A 59 13.43 2.64 5.92
N ALA A 60 12.46 3.18 5.15
CA ALA A 60 12.54 3.30 3.70
C ALA A 60 13.70 4.21 3.25
N GLY A 61 13.96 5.30 3.97
CA GLY A 61 15.12 6.17 3.71
C GLY A 61 16.45 5.47 3.95
N VAL A 62 16.59 4.72 5.05
CA VAL A 62 17.79 3.91 5.34
C VAL A 62 17.98 2.81 4.30
N PHE A 63 16.88 2.16 3.89
CA PHE A 63 16.87 1.16 2.84
C PHE A 63 17.37 1.74 1.52
N ALA A 64 16.78 2.85 1.05
CA ALA A 64 17.17 3.48 -0.21
C ALA A 64 18.63 3.93 -0.21
N LYS A 65 19.10 4.51 0.92
CA LYS A 65 20.52 4.88 1.07
C LYS A 65 21.43 3.66 0.94
N SER A 66 21.11 2.57 1.64
CA SER A 66 21.91 1.34 1.58
C SER A 66 21.95 0.77 0.17
N MET A 67 20.80 0.71 -0.50
CA MET A 67 20.72 0.21 -1.87
C MET A 67 21.54 1.07 -2.85
N ASN A 68 21.50 2.40 -2.73
CA ASN A 68 22.32 3.30 -3.54
C ASN A 68 23.83 3.11 -3.28
N ASP A 69 24.24 2.98 -2.02
CA ASP A 69 25.64 2.75 -1.65
C ASP A 69 26.15 1.42 -2.25
N TYR A 70 25.36 0.35 -2.18
CA TYR A 70 25.72 -0.95 -2.76
C TYR A 70 25.71 -0.94 -4.29
N SER A 71 24.70 -0.33 -4.89
CA SER A 71 24.59 -0.22 -6.35
C SER A 71 25.80 0.50 -6.94
N TYR A 72 26.17 1.63 -6.33
CA TYR A 72 27.37 2.38 -6.69
C TYR A 72 28.63 1.52 -6.63
N LEU A 73 28.82 0.73 -5.56
CA LEU A 73 29.98 -0.15 -5.44
C LEU A 73 29.99 -1.25 -6.51
N LEU A 74 28.85 -1.88 -6.79
CA LEU A 74 28.78 -2.96 -7.79
C LEU A 74 29.08 -2.46 -9.20
N ILE A 75 28.54 -1.29 -9.56
CA ILE A 75 28.71 -0.69 -10.89
C ILE A 75 30.14 -0.21 -11.10
N ASN A 76 30.75 0.42 -10.10
CA ASN A 76 32.04 1.10 -10.26
C ASN A 76 33.26 0.23 -9.92
N ASN A 77 33.09 -0.92 -9.27
CA ASN A 77 34.20 -1.83 -9.02
C ASN A 77 34.71 -2.46 -10.33
N PRO A 78 36.03 -2.69 -10.50
CA PRO A 78 36.60 -3.30 -11.69
C PRO A 78 36.06 -4.71 -11.99
N ASP A 79 36.16 -5.13 -13.24
CA ASP A 79 35.87 -6.50 -13.65
C ASP A 79 36.79 -7.49 -12.93
N VAL A 80 36.24 -8.61 -12.48
CA VAL A 80 37.03 -9.69 -11.90
C VAL A 80 38.02 -10.23 -12.92
N ASN A 81 39.28 -10.35 -12.52
CA ASN A 81 40.33 -10.94 -13.35
C ASN A 81 41.02 -12.06 -12.56
N PHE A 82 41.17 -13.21 -13.21
CA PHE A 82 41.79 -14.42 -12.66
C PHE A 82 43.14 -14.74 -13.31
N GLU A 83 43.67 -13.85 -14.14
CA GLU A 83 45.00 -13.99 -14.72
C GLU A 83 46.07 -14.13 -13.60
N GLY A 84 46.88 -15.19 -13.68
CA GLY A 84 47.91 -15.49 -12.69
C GLY A 84 47.39 -16.07 -11.36
N ILE A 85 46.10 -16.35 -11.23
CA ILE A 85 45.52 -16.98 -10.03
C ILE A 85 45.43 -18.50 -10.23
N ASP A 86 46.01 -19.28 -9.31
CA ASP A 86 45.83 -20.74 -9.29
C ASP A 86 44.44 -21.12 -8.77
N ILE A 87 43.63 -21.72 -9.63
CA ILE A 87 42.24 -22.09 -9.36
C ILE A 87 42.13 -23.54 -8.82
N LYS A 88 43.24 -24.21 -8.50
CA LYS A 88 43.28 -25.52 -7.83
C LYS A 88 42.35 -26.58 -8.44
N GLY A 89 42.19 -26.57 -9.76
CA GLY A 89 41.36 -27.52 -10.51
C GLY A 89 39.90 -27.11 -10.71
N TYR A 90 39.44 -25.97 -10.20
CA TYR A 90 38.07 -25.47 -10.43
C TYR A 90 37.96 -24.64 -11.71
N SER A 91 38.22 -25.25 -12.88
CA SER A 91 38.32 -24.55 -14.17
C SER A 91 37.12 -23.67 -14.53
N ASN A 92 35.94 -23.96 -13.98
CA ASN A 92 34.70 -23.25 -14.29
C ASN A 92 34.45 -22.06 -13.35
N LEU A 93 35.18 -21.96 -12.24
CA LEU A 93 34.96 -20.94 -11.22
C LEU A 93 35.21 -19.51 -11.74
N PRO A 94 36.26 -19.23 -12.53
CA PRO A 94 36.51 -17.87 -13.03
C PRO A 94 35.36 -17.35 -13.90
N SER A 95 34.83 -18.18 -14.80
CA SER A 95 33.73 -17.79 -15.67
C SER A 95 32.41 -17.65 -14.91
N GLN A 96 32.18 -18.47 -13.89
CA GLN A 96 31.03 -18.33 -12.99
C GLN A 96 31.08 -17.01 -12.23
N ILE A 97 32.21 -16.68 -11.59
CA ILE A 97 32.33 -15.42 -10.82
C ILE A 97 32.22 -14.20 -11.75
N ALA A 98 32.76 -14.26 -12.96
CA ALA A 98 32.60 -13.20 -13.95
C ALA A 98 31.12 -13.01 -14.36
N GLN A 99 30.36 -14.10 -14.49
CA GLN A 99 28.93 -14.03 -14.77
C GLN A 99 28.14 -13.51 -13.56
N ASP A 100 28.49 -13.94 -12.35
CA ASP A 100 27.86 -13.48 -11.11
C ASP A 100 28.04 -11.97 -10.92
N GLN A 101 29.23 -11.45 -11.25
CA GLN A 101 29.48 -10.00 -11.25
C GLN A 101 28.59 -9.27 -12.26
N LYS A 102 28.42 -9.81 -13.48
CA LYS A 102 27.53 -9.22 -14.49
C LYS A 102 26.08 -9.19 -14.00
N ASN A 103 25.60 -10.29 -13.43
CA ASN A 103 24.25 -10.40 -12.88
C ASN A 103 24.05 -9.40 -11.73
N ALA A 104 25.02 -9.28 -10.83
CA ALA A 104 24.97 -8.33 -9.72
C ALA A 104 24.90 -6.88 -10.21
N ARG A 105 25.66 -6.52 -11.24
CA ARG A 105 25.60 -5.19 -11.86
C ARG A 105 24.29 -4.93 -12.59
N GLU A 106 23.71 -5.93 -13.24
CA GLU A 106 22.38 -5.79 -13.85
C GLU A 106 21.31 -5.52 -12.78
N HIS A 107 21.39 -6.20 -11.64
CA HIS A 107 20.48 -5.96 -10.51
C HIS A 107 20.69 -4.58 -9.88
N ALA A 108 21.93 -4.13 -9.73
CA ALA A 108 22.27 -2.78 -9.27
C ALA A 108 21.71 -1.71 -10.21
N THR A 109 21.95 -1.85 -11.52
CA THR A 109 21.48 -0.91 -12.55
C THR A 109 19.95 -0.87 -12.65
N LYS A 110 19.27 -1.97 -12.33
CA LYS A 110 17.80 -2.01 -12.29
C LYS A 110 17.22 -1.31 -11.07
N TRP A 111 17.98 -1.26 -9.98
CA TRP A 111 17.59 -0.55 -8.77
C TRP A 111 17.74 0.97 -8.94
N ASP A 112 18.86 1.41 -9.51
CA ASP A 112 19.15 2.81 -9.82
C ASP A 112 18.12 3.43 -10.79
#